data_AF-A0A2M9Z6R8-F1
#
_entry.id   AF-A0A2M9Z6R8-F1
#
_cell.length_a   1.000
_cell.length_b   1.000
_cell.length_c   1.000
_cell.angle_alpha   90.00
_cell.angle_beta   90.00
_cell.angle_gamma   90.00
#
_symmetry.space_group_name_H-M   'P 1'
#
loop_
_entity.id
_entity.type
_entity.pdbx_description
1 polymer ?
#
loop_
_entity_poly.entity_id
_entity_poly.type
_entity_poly.pdbx_seq_one_letter_code
_entity_poly.pdbx_strand_id
1 'polypeptide(L)'
;MQLLKIITLIPFCYIAACKPIVKEQIVPVASKCVFMDGLKVRQFPELNANHIGYLNYGQVVDIVRFSDRKDTINQVQASWALINFKGIDAWIFAGFLRDNCPTEATKLDGLIKLKSPGPIFTLMDKNFNSYIGNIYKNEKCSLKLPRECFSDCSYEAGGGSCSIISSEVSKDIIVIKVRAYKEGSYFKDFNGDYICRIENSEFLIFQTIICSK
;
A
#
# COMPACT_ATOMS: atom_id res chain seq x y z
N MET A 1 8.59 89.92 14.03
CA MET A 1 7.18 89.45 14.00
C MET A 1 7.12 88.20 13.12
N GLN A 2 7.49 87.04 13.67
CA GLN A 2 7.49 85.77 12.96
C GLN A 2 6.26 84.97 13.36
N LEU A 3 5.35 84.73 12.40
CA LEU A 3 4.17 83.89 12.58
C LEU A 3 4.58 82.42 12.59
N LEU A 4 4.44 81.78 13.75
CA LEU A 4 4.61 80.34 13.94
C LEU A 4 3.34 79.61 13.47
N LYS A 5 3.40 78.93 12.32
CA LYS A 5 2.30 78.10 11.82
C LYS A 5 2.30 76.75 12.53
N ILE A 6 1.32 76.53 13.40
CA ILE A 6 1.06 75.24 14.05
C ILE A 6 0.34 74.34 13.03
N ILE A 7 1.05 73.34 12.51
CA ILE A 7 0.48 72.30 11.65
C ILE A 7 -0.02 71.18 12.57
N THR A 8 -1.32 71.15 12.82
CA THR A 8 -2.02 70.05 13.49
C THR A 8 -2.06 68.82 12.58
N LEU A 9 -1.23 67.82 12.89
CA LEU A 9 -1.29 66.48 12.30
C LEU A 9 -2.53 65.75 12.82
N ILE A 10 -3.52 65.57 11.95
CA ILE A 10 -4.71 64.75 12.21
C ILE A 10 -4.32 63.28 11.98
N PRO A 11 -4.42 62.39 13.00
CA PRO A 11 -4.19 60.97 12.80
C PRO A 11 -5.36 60.39 12.00
N PHE A 12 -5.13 60.15 10.71
CA PHE A 12 -6.01 59.38 9.86
C PHE A 12 -6.01 57.92 10.34
N CYS A 13 -6.92 57.60 11.24
CA CYS A 13 -7.19 56.23 11.65
C CYS A 13 -7.95 55.53 10.51
N TYR A 14 -7.19 54.96 9.56
CA TYR A 14 -7.75 54.08 8.54
C TYR A 14 -8.28 52.82 9.24
N ILE A 15 -9.58 52.81 9.53
CA ILE A 15 -10.31 51.60 9.91
C ILE A 15 -10.41 50.78 8.62
N ALA A 16 -9.34 50.05 8.30
CA ALA A 16 -9.41 49.00 7.29
C ALA A 16 -10.43 47.98 7.80
N ALA A 17 -11.61 47.97 7.18
CA ALA A 17 -12.64 46.98 7.45
C ALA A 17 -12.04 45.59 7.16
N CYS A 18 -11.61 44.88 8.20
CA CYS A 18 -11.21 43.48 8.10
C CYS A 18 -12.44 42.69 7.69
N LYS A 19 -12.57 42.41 6.39
CA LYS A 19 -13.53 41.45 5.88
C LYS A 19 -13.17 40.10 6.52
N PRO A 20 -14.09 39.47 7.27
CA PRO A 20 -13.78 38.19 7.88
C PRO A 20 -13.40 37.21 6.77
N ILE A 21 -12.23 36.57 6.92
CA ILE A 21 -11.83 35.46 6.06
C ILE A 21 -12.80 34.33 6.38
N VAL A 22 -13.86 34.22 5.58
CA VAL A 22 -14.73 33.05 5.60
C VAL A 22 -13.89 31.91 5.06
N LYS A 23 -13.42 31.03 5.94
CA LYS A 23 -12.78 29.77 5.52
C LYS A 23 -13.81 28.99 4.74
N GLU A 24 -13.56 28.80 3.45
CA GLU A 24 -14.40 27.97 2.60
C GLU A 24 -14.47 26.57 3.22
N GLN A 25 -15.68 26.13 3.55
CA GLN A 25 -15.89 24.85 4.19
C GLN A 25 -15.61 23.77 3.15
N ILE A 26 -14.48 23.08 3.31
CA ILE A 26 -14.09 21.98 2.43
C ILE A 26 -15.05 20.81 2.70
N VAL A 27 -16.00 20.60 1.80
CA VAL A 27 -16.92 19.46 1.86
C VAL A 27 -16.23 18.25 1.21
N PRO A 28 -16.10 17.11 1.90
CA PRO A 28 -15.57 15.90 1.31
C PRO A 28 -16.39 15.49 0.08
N VAL A 29 -15.70 15.16 -1.01
CA VAL A 29 -16.35 14.63 -2.23
C VAL A 29 -16.70 13.15 -2.10
N ALA A 30 -16.01 12.42 -1.21
CA ALA A 30 -16.29 11.03 -0.88
C ALA A 30 -15.64 10.66 0.45
N SER A 31 -16.21 9.68 1.15
CA SER A 31 -15.55 8.99 2.27
C SER A 31 -15.23 7.57 1.83
N LYS A 32 -13.97 7.17 1.97
CA LYS A 32 -13.50 5.82 1.59
C LYS A 32 -12.69 5.20 2.71
N CYS A 33 -12.47 3.90 2.60
CA CYS A 33 -11.73 3.13 3.57
C CYS A 33 -10.40 2.66 2.99
N VAL A 34 -9.36 2.69 3.82
CA VAL A 34 -8.03 2.21 3.49
C VAL A 34 -8.02 0.68 3.48
N PHE A 35 -7.57 0.04 2.40
CA PHE A 35 -7.51 -1.44 2.33
C PHE A 35 -6.10 -2.03 2.40
N MET A 36 -5.10 -1.23 2.78
CA MET A 36 -3.76 -1.75 3.09
C MET A 36 -3.27 -1.21 4.43
N ASP A 37 -2.45 -1.97 5.15
CA ASP A 37 -1.75 -1.42 6.30
C ASP A 37 -0.59 -0.53 5.87
N GLY A 38 -0.28 0.47 6.70
CA GLY A 38 0.85 1.34 6.46
C GLY A 38 0.71 2.15 5.16
N LEU A 39 -0.51 2.51 4.76
CA LEU A 39 -0.72 3.36 3.59
C LEU A 39 -0.04 4.71 3.85
N LYS A 40 1.00 5.00 3.07
CA LYS A 40 1.82 6.21 3.22
C LYS A 40 1.00 7.46 2.89
N VAL A 41 0.98 8.40 3.84
CA VAL A 41 0.43 9.75 3.67
C VAL A 41 1.55 10.68 3.25
N ARG A 42 1.40 11.43 2.16
CA ARG A 42 2.47 12.20 1.51
C ARG A 42 2.15 13.68 1.37
N GLN A 43 3.19 14.50 1.24
CA GLN A 43 3.03 15.94 0.98
C GLN A 43 2.57 16.26 -0.45
N PHE A 44 2.96 15.43 -1.42
CA PHE A 44 2.64 15.61 -2.84
C PHE A 44 2.11 14.29 -3.46
N PRO A 45 1.32 14.36 -4.55
CA PRO A 45 0.70 13.18 -5.16
C PRO A 45 1.68 12.38 -6.03
N GLU A 46 2.80 11.91 -5.47
CA GLU A 46 3.83 11.12 -6.17
C GLU A 46 4.55 10.12 -5.25
N LEU A 47 5.11 9.09 -5.88
CA LEU A 47 5.83 8.00 -5.23
C LEU A 47 7.06 8.44 -4.40
N ASN A 48 7.74 9.50 -4.84
CA ASN A 48 9.00 9.94 -4.23
C ASN A 48 8.83 11.09 -3.23
N ALA A 49 7.61 11.61 -3.05
CA ALA A 49 7.35 12.68 -2.09
C ALA A 49 7.56 12.22 -0.65
N ASN A 50 8.00 13.14 0.21
CA ASN A 50 8.12 12.90 1.64
C ASN A 50 6.79 12.38 2.21
N HIS A 51 6.87 11.29 2.98
CA HIS A 51 5.74 10.80 3.76
C HIS A 51 5.72 11.48 5.12
N ILE A 52 4.53 11.81 5.60
CA ILE A 52 4.29 12.55 6.85
C ILE A 52 3.48 11.71 7.85
N GLY A 53 3.14 10.47 7.48
CA GLY A 53 2.42 9.55 8.32
C GLY A 53 1.97 8.32 7.56
N TYR A 54 1.15 7.53 8.25
CA TYR A 54 0.59 6.29 7.77
C TYR A 54 -0.88 6.20 8.16
N LEU A 55 -1.65 5.51 7.33
CA LEU A 55 -3.02 5.09 7.64
C LEU A 55 -3.04 3.56 7.77
N ASN A 56 -3.89 3.07 8.66
CA ASN A 56 -4.05 1.65 8.88
C ASN A 56 -5.19 1.08 8.05
N TYR A 57 -5.19 -0.24 7.86
CA TYR A 57 -6.29 -0.96 7.24
C TYR A 57 -7.63 -0.66 7.95
N GLY A 58 -8.69 -0.50 7.17
CA GLY A 58 -10.04 -0.18 7.67
C GLY A 58 -10.24 1.28 8.10
N GLN A 59 -9.18 2.09 8.15
CA GLN A 59 -9.31 3.50 8.51
C GLN A 59 -10.14 4.25 7.46
N VAL A 60 -11.17 4.96 7.91
CA VAL A 60 -11.99 5.85 7.07
C VAL A 60 -11.22 7.14 6.80
N VAL A 61 -11.24 7.60 5.56
CA VAL A 61 -10.70 8.87 5.12
C VAL A 61 -11.71 9.64 4.31
N ASP A 62 -11.81 10.92 4.61
CA ASP A 62 -12.58 11.89 3.83
C ASP A 62 -11.70 12.45 2.72
N ILE A 63 -12.13 12.24 1.48
CA ILE A 63 -11.46 12.69 0.27
C ILE A 63 -11.97 14.09 -0.05
N VAL A 64 -11.05 15.04 -0.11
CA VAL A 64 -11.32 16.42 -0.52
C VAL A 64 -11.40 16.53 -2.04
N ARG A 65 -10.45 15.92 -2.74
CA ARG A 65 -10.42 15.86 -4.22
C ARG A 65 -9.47 14.77 -4.71
N PHE A 66 -9.55 14.46 -5.99
CA PHE A 66 -8.56 13.61 -6.67
C PHE A 66 -7.58 14.47 -7.46
N SER A 67 -6.38 13.93 -7.71
CA SER A 67 -5.44 14.52 -8.67
C SER A 67 -5.88 14.22 -10.10
N ASP A 68 -5.54 15.13 -11.02
CA ASP A 68 -5.82 14.95 -12.45
C ASP A 68 -4.92 13.88 -13.09
N ARG A 69 -3.75 13.62 -12.49
CA ARG A 69 -2.84 12.54 -12.92
C ARG A 69 -3.17 11.19 -12.26
N LYS A 70 -2.83 10.12 -12.96
CA LYS A 70 -2.83 8.74 -12.46
C LYS A 70 -1.42 8.19 -12.47
N ASP A 71 -1.07 7.46 -11.42
CA ASP A 71 0.18 6.69 -11.33
C ASP A 71 -0.14 5.20 -11.28
N THR A 72 0.87 4.37 -11.59
CA THR A 72 0.79 2.91 -11.43
C THR A 72 1.68 2.49 -10.26
N ILE A 73 1.07 1.95 -9.20
CA ILE A 73 1.77 1.43 -8.01
C ILE A 73 1.34 -0.01 -7.81
N ASN A 74 2.29 -0.93 -7.72
CA ASN A 74 2.02 -2.37 -7.59
C ASN A 74 0.99 -2.86 -8.63
N GLN A 75 1.18 -2.48 -9.90
CA GLN A 75 0.30 -2.81 -11.03
C GLN A 75 -1.13 -2.24 -10.94
N VAL A 76 -1.45 -1.44 -9.92
CA VAL A 76 -2.72 -0.74 -9.79
C VAL A 76 -2.56 0.68 -10.33
N GLN A 77 -3.35 1.03 -11.34
CA GLN A 77 -3.39 2.40 -11.90
C GLN A 77 -4.53 3.20 -11.25
N ALA A 78 -4.21 4.32 -10.61
CA ALA A 78 -5.20 5.18 -9.95
C ALA A 78 -4.70 6.63 -9.77
N SER A 79 -5.63 7.54 -9.49
CA SER A 79 -5.31 8.91 -9.07
C SER A 79 -4.83 8.94 -7.62
N TRP A 80 -4.27 10.07 -7.21
CA TRP A 80 -4.05 10.39 -5.80
C TRP A 80 -5.29 11.08 -5.21
N ALA A 81 -5.59 10.81 -3.96
CA ALA A 81 -6.66 11.45 -3.20
C ALA A 81 -6.04 12.44 -2.20
N LEU A 82 -6.50 13.69 -2.25
CA LEU A 82 -6.22 14.68 -1.24
C LEU A 82 -7.13 14.44 -0.04
N ILE A 83 -6.56 14.41 1.14
CA ILE A 83 -7.24 14.22 2.43
C ILE A 83 -6.77 15.28 3.42
N ASN A 84 -7.56 15.54 4.46
CA ASN A 84 -7.07 16.26 5.62
C ASN A 84 -6.49 15.26 6.64
N PHE A 85 -5.17 15.27 6.81
CA PHE A 85 -4.48 14.42 7.77
C PHE A 85 -3.92 15.26 8.92
N LYS A 86 -4.54 15.15 10.09
CA LYS A 86 -4.15 15.89 11.31
C LYS A 86 -4.12 17.42 11.09
N GLY A 87 -5.06 17.96 10.33
CA GLY A 87 -5.15 19.38 10.02
C GLY A 87 -4.28 19.85 8.85
N ILE A 88 -3.56 18.94 8.18
CA ILE A 88 -2.69 19.23 7.04
C ILE A 88 -3.22 18.54 5.79
N ASP A 89 -3.27 19.26 4.68
CA ASP A 89 -3.61 18.68 3.39
C ASP A 89 -2.50 17.72 2.94
N ALA A 90 -2.90 16.48 2.66
CA ALA A 90 -1.97 15.41 2.33
C ALA A 90 -2.54 14.48 1.26
N TRP A 91 -1.66 13.75 0.59
CA TRP A 91 -2.00 12.87 -0.52
C TRP A 91 -1.80 11.41 -0.16
N ILE A 92 -2.75 10.59 -0.57
CA ILE A 92 -2.69 9.13 -0.50
C ILE A 92 -3.04 8.55 -1.86
N PHE A 93 -2.50 7.38 -2.19
CA PHE A 93 -2.80 6.75 -3.47
C PHE A 93 -4.19 6.12 -3.44
N ALA A 94 -5.11 6.61 -4.28
CA ALA A 94 -6.51 6.17 -4.25
C ALA A 94 -6.70 4.73 -4.72
N GLY A 95 -5.70 4.15 -5.39
CA GLY A 95 -5.66 2.73 -5.73
C GLY A 95 -5.76 1.83 -4.51
N PHE A 96 -5.45 2.36 -3.31
CA PHE A 96 -5.53 1.72 -2.00
C PHE A 96 -6.80 2.07 -1.18
N LEU A 97 -7.82 2.64 -1.82
CA LEU A 97 -9.10 3.04 -1.18
C LEU A 97 -10.30 2.29 -1.75
N ARG A 98 -11.34 2.06 -0.93
CA ARG A 98 -12.60 1.40 -1.30
C ARG A 98 -13.80 2.08 -0.67
N ASP A 99 -14.97 1.95 -1.29
CA ASP A 99 -16.21 2.54 -0.78
C ASP A 99 -16.76 1.79 0.45
N ASN A 100 -16.57 0.47 0.49
CA ASN A 100 -16.98 -0.35 1.64
C ASN A 100 -15.80 -0.56 2.59
N CYS A 101 -15.98 -0.19 3.85
CA CYS A 101 -14.99 -0.45 4.88
C CYS A 101 -14.85 -1.95 5.10
N PRO A 102 -13.64 -2.50 4.94
CA PRO A 102 -13.42 -3.87 5.34
C PRO A 102 -13.63 -4.01 6.84
N THR A 103 -14.13 -5.16 7.26
CA THR A 103 -14.12 -5.53 8.66
C THR A 103 -12.83 -6.27 8.95
N GLU A 104 -12.40 -6.35 10.21
CA GLU A 104 -11.21 -7.13 10.56
C GLU A 104 -11.33 -8.61 10.16
N ALA A 105 -12.56 -9.11 10.02
CA ALA A 105 -12.84 -10.45 9.52
C ALA A 105 -12.50 -10.61 8.02
N THR A 106 -12.64 -9.56 7.20
CA THR A 106 -12.42 -9.65 5.74
C THR A 106 -10.95 -9.60 5.33
N LYS A 107 -10.04 -9.26 6.26
CA LYS A 107 -8.60 -9.18 5.98
C LYS A 107 -7.97 -10.55 5.66
N LEU A 108 -8.53 -11.63 6.23
CA LEU A 108 -8.10 -13.01 5.97
C LEU A 108 -8.55 -13.55 4.59
N ASP A 109 -9.48 -12.86 3.91
CA ASP A 109 -10.07 -13.35 2.65
C ASP A 109 -9.16 -13.22 1.43
N GLY A 110 -8.00 -12.57 1.57
CA GLY A 110 -7.06 -12.29 0.49
C GLY A 110 -6.81 -13.45 -0.47
N LEU A 111 -6.39 -14.57 0.11
CA LEU A 111 -6.05 -15.78 -0.63
C LEU A 111 -7.28 -16.37 -1.33
N ILE A 112 -8.46 -16.22 -0.72
CA ILE A 112 -9.70 -16.79 -1.23
C ILE A 112 -10.27 -15.96 -2.36
N LYS A 113 -10.23 -14.64 -2.24
CA LYS A 113 -10.74 -13.70 -3.25
C LYS A 113 -9.85 -13.60 -4.48
N LEU A 114 -8.57 -13.98 -4.38
CA LEU A 114 -7.64 -13.99 -5.50
C LEU A 114 -8.13 -14.98 -6.58
N LYS A 115 -8.56 -14.44 -7.72
CA LYS A 115 -8.86 -15.21 -8.94
C LYS A 115 -7.65 -15.08 -9.86
N SER A 116 -6.79 -16.10 -9.91
CA SER A 116 -5.62 -16.12 -10.80
C SER A 116 -5.59 -17.40 -11.61
N PRO A 117 -5.48 -17.33 -12.95
CA PRO A 117 -5.19 -18.47 -13.80
C PRO A 117 -3.70 -18.87 -13.77
N GLY A 118 -2.85 -18.11 -13.08
CA GLY A 118 -1.39 -18.30 -13.03
C GLY A 118 -0.83 -18.30 -11.61
N PRO A 119 0.51 -18.23 -11.43
CA PRO A 119 1.12 -18.22 -10.12
C PRO A 119 0.61 -17.03 -9.30
N ILE A 120 0.38 -17.25 -8.01
CA ILE A 120 -0.01 -16.18 -7.08
C ILE A 120 1.20 -15.41 -6.57
N PHE A 121 2.36 -16.07 -6.47
CA PHE A 121 3.58 -15.45 -6.04
C PHE A 121 4.79 -15.93 -6.83
N THR A 122 5.68 -15.00 -7.18
CA THR A 122 7.00 -15.31 -7.72
C THR A 122 8.04 -15.09 -6.63
N LEU A 123 8.80 -16.12 -6.29
CA LEU A 123 9.76 -16.10 -5.19
C LEU A 123 11.15 -15.75 -5.70
N MET A 124 11.79 -14.77 -5.07
CA MET A 124 13.16 -14.37 -5.34
C MET A 124 13.98 -14.34 -4.05
N ASP A 125 15.30 -14.49 -4.16
CA ASP A 125 16.18 -14.31 -3.01
C ASP A 125 16.22 -12.85 -2.51
N LYS A 126 16.82 -12.65 -1.33
CA LYS A 126 16.94 -11.33 -0.69
C LYS A 126 17.58 -10.24 -1.54
N ASN A 127 18.35 -10.61 -2.57
CA ASN A 127 19.10 -9.69 -3.41
C ASN A 127 18.50 -9.55 -4.81
N PHE A 128 17.35 -10.19 -5.09
CA PHE A 128 16.78 -10.34 -6.45
C PHE A 128 17.74 -11.01 -7.45
N ASN A 129 18.79 -11.67 -6.96
CA ASN A 129 19.80 -12.28 -7.82
C ASN A 129 19.33 -13.61 -8.39
N SER A 130 18.33 -14.23 -7.76
CA SER A 130 17.91 -15.57 -8.12
C SER A 130 16.44 -15.80 -7.91
N TYR A 131 15.83 -16.36 -8.96
CA TYR A 131 14.50 -16.93 -8.93
C TYR A 131 14.53 -18.25 -8.16
N ILE A 132 13.65 -18.36 -7.17
CA ILE A 132 13.48 -19.53 -6.30
C ILE A 132 12.39 -20.43 -6.88
N GLY A 133 11.24 -19.88 -7.27
CA GLY A 133 10.10 -20.63 -7.78
C GLY A 133 8.81 -19.81 -7.79
N ASN A 134 7.72 -20.43 -8.23
CA ASN A 134 6.38 -19.85 -8.29
C ASN A 134 5.46 -20.62 -7.35
N ILE A 135 4.63 -19.92 -6.58
CA ILE A 135 3.57 -20.51 -5.77
C ILE A 135 2.25 -20.36 -6.50
N TYR A 136 1.45 -21.42 -6.53
CA TYR A 136 0.12 -21.44 -7.15
C TYR A 136 -0.97 -21.59 -6.08
N LYS A 137 -2.16 -21.09 -6.41
CA LYS A 137 -3.34 -21.25 -5.58
C LYS A 137 -3.92 -22.65 -5.78
N ASN A 138 -4.27 -23.28 -4.66
CA ASN A 138 -5.05 -24.52 -4.67
C ASN A 138 -6.55 -24.20 -4.83
N GLU A 139 -7.25 -25.01 -5.64
CA GLU A 139 -8.70 -24.90 -5.84
C GLU A 139 -9.49 -25.12 -4.54
N LYS A 140 -8.96 -25.90 -3.60
CA LYS A 140 -9.60 -26.20 -2.29
C LYS A 140 -9.37 -25.12 -1.23
N CYS A 141 -8.77 -23.99 -1.58
CA CYS A 141 -8.45 -22.91 -0.65
C CYS A 141 -9.67 -22.45 0.16
N SER A 142 -9.58 -22.53 1.49
CA SER A 142 -10.62 -22.06 2.41
C SER A 142 -10.03 -21.42 3.67
N LEU A 143 -10.76 -20.51 4.32
CA LEU A 143 -10.30 -19.81 5.54
C LEU A 143 -10.04 -20.76 6.70
N LYS A 144 -10.77 -21.88 6.74
CA LYS A 144 -10.65 -22.86 7.83
C LYS A 144 -9.35 -23.65 7.72
N LEU A 145 -8.81 -23.76 6.51
CA LEU A 145 -7.60 -24.51 6.21
C LEU A 145 -6.68 -23.67 5.30
N PRO A 146 -6.13 -22.53 5.77
CA PRO A 146 -5.33 -21.65 4.93
C PRO A 146 -4.07 -22.32 4.39
N ARG A 147 -3.57 -23.35 5.09
CA ARG A 147 -2.43 -24.16 4.65
C ARG A 147 -2.68 -24.88 3.33
N GLU A 148 -3.95 -25.19 3.05
CA GLU A 148 -4.36 -25.85 1.81
C GLU A 148 -4.49 -24.88 0.65
N CYS A 149 -4.36 -23.55 0.86
CA CYS A 149 -4.48 -22.57 -0.20
C CYS A 149 -3.32 -22.56 -1.20
N PHE A 150 -2.20 -23.24 -0.88
CA PHE A 150 -1.04 -23.35 -1.75
C PHE A 150 -0.98 -24.76 -2.32
N SER A 151 -0.92 -24.88 -3.65
CA SER A 151 -0.89 -26.20 -4.31
C SER A 151 0.54 -26.69 -4.53
N ASP A 152 1.39 -25.83 -5.09
CA ASP A 152 2.74 -26.23 -5.49
C ASP A 152 3.73 -25.05 -5.49
N CYS A 153 5.01 -25.38 -5.37
CA CYS A 153 6.13 -24.50 -5.65
C CYS A 153 6.89 -25.05 -6.86
N SER A 154 6.80 -24.41 -8.02
CA SER A 154 7.42 -24.94 -9.25
C SER A 154 8.39 -23.96 -9.91
N TYR A 155 9.30 -24.50 -10.71
CA TYR A 155 10.25 -23.75 -11.52
C TYR A 155 9.86 -23.91 -12.99
N GLU A 156 9.29 -22.88 -13.63
CA GLU A 156 8.78 -23.01 -15.00
C GLU A 156 9.90 -23.13 -16.07
N ALA A 157 11.17 -22.83 -15.74
CA ALA A 157 12.27 -22.76 -16.70
C ALA A 157 13.45 -23.70 -16.37
N GLY A 158 13.27 -25.02 -16.47
CA GLY A 158 14.35 -26.01 -16.69
C GLY A 158 15.44 -26.15 -15.60
N GLY A 159 15.27 -27.14 -14.71
CA GLY A 159 16.38 -27.75 -13.94
C GLY A 159 16.32 -27.65 -12.41
N GLY A 160 15.29 -27.00 -11.86
CA GLY A 160 15.07 -26.91 -10.41
C GLY A 160 13.67 -27.33 -10.00
N SER A 161 13.53 -27.76 -8.74
CA SER A 161 12.25 -27.93 -8.06
C SER A 161 12.27 -27.13 -6.76
N CYS A 162 11.10 -26.71 -6.31
CA CYS A 162 10.94 -26.26 -4.94
C CYS A 162 9.79 -27.01 -4.29
N SER A 163 9.74 -26.98 -2.96
CA SER A 163 8.69 -27.63 -2.18
C SER A 163 8.30 -26.73 -1.04
N ILE A 164 7.01 -26.63 -0.75
CA ILE A 164 6.52 -25.90 0.41
C ILE A 164 6.72 -26.80 1.63
N ILE A 165 7.59 -26.38 2.55
CA ILE A 165 7.83 -27.09 3.82
C ILE A 165 6.69 -26.83 4.79
N SER A 166 6.30 -25.57 4.92
CA SER A 166 5.24 -25.14 5.83
C SER A 166 4.66 -23.80 5.38
N SER A 167 3.42 -23.56 5.76
CA SER A 167 2.76 -22.26 5.60
C SER A 167 2.03 -21.88 6.88
N GLU A 168 2.09 -20.59 7.19
CA GLU A 168 1.34 -19.96 8.27
C GLU A 168 0.66 -18.73 7.70
N VAL A 169 -0.66 -18.65 7.90
CA VAL A 169 -1.46 -17.50 7.49
C VAL A 169 -2.00 -16.88 8.75
N SER A 170 -1.58 -15.64 9.00
CA SER A 170 -2.14 -14.80 10.04
C SER A 170 -2.93 -13.66 9.42
N LYS A 171 -3.50 -12.83 10.28
CA LYS A 171 -4.26 -11.63 9.89
C LYS A 171 -3.44 -10.66 9.03
N ASP A 172 -2.17 -10.48 9.37
CA ASP A 172 -1.34 -9.42 8.80
C ASP A 172 -0.24 -9.97 7.90
N ILE A 173 0.18 -11.22 8.13
CA ILE A 173 1.30 -11.82 7.44
C ILE A 173 1.01 -13.26 7.00
N ILE A 174 1.41 -13.59 5.78
CA ILE A 174 1.56 -14.97 5.30
C ILE A 174 3.05 -15.29 5.31
N VAL A 175 3.40 -16.36 6.00
CA VAL A 175 4.76 -16.90 6.05
C VAL A 175 4.78 -18.23 5.32
N ILE A 176 5.62 -18.33 4.30
CA ILE A 176 5.79 -19.57 3.54
C ILE A 176 7.24 -19.97 3.63
N LYS A 177 7.48 -21.16 4.19
CA LYS A 177 8.80 -21.79 4.19
C LYS A 177 8.88 -22.70 2.98
N VAL A 178 9.82 -22.44 2.09
CA VAL A 178 10.06 -23.24 0.89
C VAL A 178 11.44 -23.83 0.93
N ARG A 179 11.63 -25.00 0.32
CA ARG A 179 12.94 -25.57 0.06
C ARG A 179 13.17 -25.62 -1.43
N ALA A 180 14.26 -25.01 -1.87
CA ALA A 180 14.70 -25.07 -3.26
C ALA A 180 15.74 -26.17 -3.44
N TYR A 181 15.61 -26.92 -4.54
CA TYR A 181 16.53 -27.93 -4.99
C TYR A 181 16.81 -27.72 -6.48
N LYS A 182 18.03 -27.36 -6.83
CA LYS A 182 18.48 -27.24 -8.22
C LYS A 182 19.53 -28.30 -8.50
N GLU A 183 19.34 -29.04 -9.59
CA GLU A 183 20.34 -29.96 -10.11
C GLU A 183 21.30 -29.19 -11.05
N GLY A 184 22.59 -29.52 -11.00
CA GLY A 184 23.65 -28.83 -11.74
C GLY A 184 24.58 -27.99 -10.85
N SER A 185 25.87 -28.00 -11.20
CA SER A 185 26.94 -27.36 -10.41
C SER A 185 26.77 -25.85 -10.23
N TYR A 186 26.17 -25.17 -11.22
CA TYR A 186 25.99 -23.71 -11.21
C TYR A 186 24.92 -23.21 -10.25
N PHE A 187 24.09 -24.11 -9.70
CA PHE A 187 22.92 -23.71 -8.93
C PHE A 187 22.87 -24.25 -7.50
N LYS A 188 23.88 -25.02 -7.08
CA LYS A 188 23.93 -25.63 -5.73
C LYS A 188 23.88 -24.60 -4.60
N ASP A 189 24.43 -23.41 -4.81
CA ASP A 189 24.46 -22.35 -3.80
C ASP A 189 23.04 -21.82 -3.44
N PHE A 190 22.08 -22.06 -4.34
CA PHE A 190 20.67 -21.71 -4.16
C PHE A 190 19.83 -22.82 -3.53
N ASN A 191 20.44 -23.97 -3.21
CA ASN A 191 19.76 -25.01 -2.46
C ASN A 191 19.64 -24.60 -1.00
N GLY A 192 18.48 -24.88 -0.41
CA GLY A 192 18.24 -24.62 1.01
C GLY A 192 16.81 -24.22 1.31
N ASP A 193 16.59 -23.91 2.59
CA ASP A 193 15.33 -23.42 3.11
C ASP A 193 15.26 -21.91 2.93
N TYR A 194 14.10 -21.40 2.55
CA TYR A 194 13.81 -19.97 2.43
C TYR A 194 12.52 -19.65 3.17
N ILE A 195 12.48 -18.48 3.81
CA ILE A 195 11.32 -17.92 4.48
C ILE A 195 10.86 -16.70 3.68
N CYS A 196 9.69 -16.83 3.07
CA CYS A 196 9.02 -15.78 2.32
C CYS A 196 7.94 -15.16 3.21
N ARG A 197 7.97 -13.83 3.35
CA ARG A 197 7.01 -13.06 4.14
C ARG A 197 6.19 -12.16 3.22
N ILE A 198 4.88 -12.22 3.39
CA ILE A 198 3.92 -11.53 2.53
C ILE A 198 2.95 -10.78 3.43
N GLU A 199 2.69 -9.51 3.14
CA GLU A 199 1.59 -8.80 3.76
C GLU A 199 0.27 -9.42 3.32
N ASN A 200 -0.53 -9.87 4.29
CA ASN A 200 -1.86 -10.39 4.02
C ASN A 200 -2.83 -9.21 3.86
N SER A 201 -3.66 -9.25 2.82
CA SER A 201 -4.68 -8.24 2.57
C SER A 201 -5.86 -8.86 1.84
N GLU A 202 -7.04 -8.27 1.93
CA GLU A 202 -8.26 -8.77 1.27
C GLU A 202 -8.14 -8.95 -0.26
N PHE A 203 -7.24 -8.20 -0.90
CA PHE A 203 -7.00 -8.24 -2.33
C PHE A 203 -5.54 -8.54 -2.59
N LEU A 204 -5.09 -9.72 -2.18
CA LEU A 204 -3.79 -10.22 -2.63
C LEU A 204 -3.75 -10.15 -4.16
N ILE A 205 -2.77 -9.42 -4.65
CA ILE A 205 -2.43 -9.36 -6.06
C ILE A 205 -1.22 -10.25 -6.31
N PHE A 206 -1.05 -10.66 -7.56
CA PHE A 206 0.21 -11.27 -7.97
C PHE A 206 1.37 -10.35 -7.60
N GLN A 207 2.38 -10.90 -6.93
CA GLN A 207 3.56 -10.15 -6.56
C GLN A 207 4.80 -11.02 -6.52
N THR A 208 5.93 -10.37 -6.78
CA THR A 208 7.25 -10.92 -6.51
C THR A 208 7.57 -10.79 -5.03
N ILE A 209 7.83 -11.89 -4.35
CA ILE A 209 8.18 -11.94 -2.93
C ILE A 209 9.68 -12.14 -2.78
N ILE A 210 10.26 -11.35 -1.89
CA ILE A 210 11.64 -11.51 -1.44
C ILE A 210 11.68 -12.50 -0.27
N CYS A 211 12.47 -13.56 -0.42
CA CYS A 211 12.63 -14.59 0.59
C CYS A 211 14.03 -14.53 1.21
N SER A 212 14.10 -14.79 2.51
CA SER A 212 15.36 -14.89 3.25
C SER A 212 15.76 -16.36 3.40
N LYS A 213 17.03 -16.68 3.15
CA LYS A 213 17.60 -18.01 3.41
C LYS A 213 17.83 -18.22 4.91
#